data_AF-A0A1C7ML07-F1
#
_entry.id   AF-A0A1C7ML07-F1
#
_cell.length_a   1.000
_cell.length_b   1.000
_cell.length_c   1.000
_cell.angle_alpha   90.00
_cell.angle_beta   90.00
_cell.angle_gamma   90.00
#
_symmetry.space_group_name_H-M   'P 1'
#
loop_
_entity.id
_entity.type
_entity.pdbx_description
1 polymer ?
#
loop_
_entity_poly.entity_id
_entity_poly.type
_entity_poly.pdbx_seq_one_letter_code
_entity_poly.pdbx_strand_id
1 'polypeptide(L)'
;MQVDSDSKNEWVRLTSNDGYTFLVRRKVANGSGTLKNMLSSESNFAEAVSNTCPMEDRSAVVEKLCEYLVYKNIYSGGPAKEEIPDFTERLSPEIALELLMAADYYEA
;
A
#
# COMPACT_ATOMS: atom_id res chain seq x y z
N MET A 1 -12.92 -17.21 25.90
CA MET A 1 -12.02 -17.23 24.73
C MET A 1 -12.11 -15.85 24.12
N GLN A 2 -11.15 -14.98 24.46
CA GLN A 2 -11.12 -13.60 24.00
C GLN A 2 -10.64 -13.67 22.55
N VAL A 3 -11.53 -13.39 21.60
CA VAL A 3 -11.14 -13.34 20.19
C VAL A 3 -10.41 -12.02 20.03
N ASP A 4 -9.10 -12.07 19.86
CA ASP A 4 -8.26 -10.88 19.65
C ASP A 4 -8.86 -10.02 18.55
N SER A 5 -9.24 -8.79 18.88
CA SER A 5 -9.81 -7.82 17.95
C SER A 5 -8.83 -7.39 16.85
N ASP A 6 -7.56 -7.77 16.97
CA ASP A 6 -6.46 -7.39 16.09
C ASP A 6 -6.41 -8.20 14.79
N SER A 7 -6.93 -9.44 14.76
CA SER A 7 -6.93 -10.27 13.56
C SER A 7 -7.88 -9.77 12.46
N LYS A 8 -8.87 -8.92 12.80
CA LYS A 8 -9.79 -8.32 11.82
C LYS A 8 -9.15 -7.19 11.00
N ASN A 9 -8.00 -6.67 11.42
CA ASN A 9 -7.31 -5.54 10.80
C ASN A 9 -6.04 -5.94 10.05
N GLU A 10 -5.74 -7.23 9.87
CA GLU A 10 -4.49 -7.64 9.20
C GLU A 10 -4.44 -7.27 7.72
N TRP A 11 -5.60 -7.21 7.06
CA TRP A 11 -5.71 -6.89 5.63
C TRP A 11 -6.50 -5.61 5.40
N VAL A 12 -6.05 -4.84 4.41
CA VAL A 12 -6.73 -3.64 3.93
C VAL A 12 -6.97 -3.76 2.44
N ARG A 13 -8.07 -3.17 2.01
CA ARG A 13 -8.54 -3.17 0.63
C ARG A 13 -8.23 -1.82 0.01
N LEU A 14 -7.46 -1.79 -1.08
CA LEU A 14 -7.26 -0.60 -1.90
C LEU A 14 -8.10 -0.76 -3.17
N THR A 15 -8.99 0.19 -3.43
CA THR A 15 -9.89 0.12 -4.59
C THR A 15 -9.52 1.21 -5.58
N SER A 16 -9.08 0.84 -6.78
CA SER A 16 -8.72 1.80 -7.83
C SER A 16 -9.95 2.49 -8.44
N ASN A 17 -9.72 3.62 -9.11
CA ASN A 17 -10.79 4.40 -9.73
C ASN A 17 -11.54 3.67 -10.87
N ASP A 18 -10.91 2.65 -11.45
CA ASP A 18 -11.43 1.79 -12.52
C ASP A 18 -12.03 0.48 -11.98
N GLY A 19 -12.22 0.38 -10.66
CA GLY A 19 -13.02 -0.66 -10.01
C GLY A 19 -12.27 -1.93 -9.63
N TYR A 20 -10.94 -1.97 -9.79
CA TYR A 20 -10.14 -3.10 -9.32
C TYR A 20 -9.87 -2.99 -7.82
N THR A 21 -9.66 -4.14 -7.20
CA THR A 21 -9.48 -4.25 -5.76
C THR A 21 -8.22 -5.03 -5.43
N PHE A 22 -7.36 -4.43 -4.61
CA PHE A 22 -6.09 -5.00 -4.16
C PHE A 22 -6.17 -5.27 -2.66
N LEU A 23 -5.84 -6.49 -2.25
CA LEU A 23 -5.80 -6.87 -0.84
C LEU A 23 -4.34 -6.91 -0.37
N VAL A 24 -3.98 -6.01 0.54
CA VAL A 24 -2.61 -5.87 1.06
C VAL A 24 -2.60 -5.98 2.57
N ARG A 25 -1.50 -6.51 3.13
CA ARG A 25 -1.33 -6.55 4.58
C ARG A 25 -1.28 -5.12 5.11
N ARG A 26 -1.97 -4.83 6.21
CA ARG A 26 -1.98 -3.53 6.87
C ARG A 26 -0.57 -3.03 7.18
N LYS A 27 0.32 -3.92 7.64
CA LYS A 27 1.73 -3.59 7.88
C LYS A 27 2.42 -3.02 6.63
N VAL A 28 2.11 -3.57 5.46
CA VAL A 28 2.67 -3.13 4.17
C VAL A 28 2.04 -1.81 3.73
N ALA A 29 0.71 -1.69 3.82
CA ALA A 29 0.00 -0.45 3.49
C ALA A 29 0.47 0.72 4.37
N ASN A 30 0.78 0.47 5.64
CA ASN A 30 1.35 1.46 6.56
C ASN A 30 2.78 1.90 6.20
N GLY A 31 3.41 1.31 5.17
CA GLY A 31 4.65 1.80 4.59
C GLY A 31 4.49 3.11 3.80
N SER A 32 3.25 3.50 3.51
CA SER A 32 2.82 4.81 3.00
C SER A 32 2.32 5.68 4.15
N GLY A 33 2.82 6.91 4.26
CA GLY A 33 2.39 7.87 5.29
C GLY A 33 0.90 8.21 5.17
N THR A 34 0.46 8.51 3.95
CA THR A 34 -0.94 8.85 3.64
C THR A 34 -1.89 7.69 3.94
N LEU A 35 -1.58 6.47 3.46
CA LEU A 35 -2.42 5.29 3.74
C LEU A 35 -2.46 4.96 5.23
N LYS A 36 -1.34 5.10 5.94
CA LYS A 36 -1.30 4.92 7.40
C LYS A 36 -2.24 5.87 8.12
N ASN A 37 -2.30 7.12 7.68
CA ASN A 37 -3.19 8.13 8.25
C ASN A 37 -4.66 7.83 7.94
N MET A 38 -4.99 7.48 6.69
CA MET A 38 -6.35 7.11 6.26
C MET A 38 -6.87 5.87 6.98
N LEU A 39 -5.99 4.90 7.25
CA LEU A 39 -6.33 3.63 7.87
C LEU A 39 -6.19 3.64 9.40
N SER A 40 -5.84 4.78 10.01
CA SER A 40 -5.62 4.90 11.45
C SER A 40 -6.92 4.71 12.23
N SER A 41 -6.93 3.76 13.17
CA SER A 41 -8.09 3.49 14.04
C SER A 41 -8.42 4.61 15.02
N GLU A 42 -7.50 5.57 15.21
CA GLU A 42 -7.73 6.79 15.99
C GLU A 42 -8.49 7.87 15.21
N SER A 43 -8.62 7.68 13.89
CA SER A 43 -9.39 8.56 13.03
C SER A 43 -10.85 8.12 12.97
N ASN A 44 -11.78 9.08 12.96
CA ASN A 44 -13.21 8.81 12.73
C ASN A 44 -13.54 8.63 11.23
N PHE A 45 -12.55 8.32 10.39
CA PHE A 45 -12.72 8.13 8.96
C PHE A 45 -13.40 6.79 8.65
N ALA A 46 -14.24 6.76 7.61
CA ALA A 46 -15.01 5.58 7.23
C ALA A 46 -14.09 4.43 6.75
N GLU A 47 -12.92 4.77 6.23
CA GLU A 47 -11.86 3.91 5.74
C GLU A 47 -11.24 3.06 6.85
N ALA A 48 -11.03 3.66 8.03
CA ALA A 48 -10.50 2.96 9.21
C ALA A 48 -11.48 1.93 9.77
N VAL A 49 -12.79 2.20 9.67
CA VAL A 49 -13.85 1.29 10.10
C VAL A 49 -14.11 0.18 9.08
N SER A 50 -14.01 0.49 7.78
CA SER A 50 -14.30 -0.45 6.68
C SER A 50 -13.09 -1.22 6.17
N ASN A 51 -11.88 -0.92 6.66
CA ASN A 51 -10.60 -1.44 6.16
C ASN A 51 -10.46 -1.30 4.63
N THR A 52 -11.09 -0.28 4.06
CA THR A 52 -11.16 -0.06 2.62
C THR A 52 -10.78 1.38 2.32
N CYS A 53 -9.78 1.57 1.47
CA CYS A 53 -9.33 2.87 1.00
C CYS A 53 -9.65 2.99 -0.50
N PRO A 54 -10.53 3.92 -0.90
CA PRO A 54 -10.65 4.28 -2.31
C PRO A 54 -9.37 5.02 -2.74
N MET A 55 -8.92 4.75 -3.96
CA MET A 55 -7.73 5.35 -4.57
C MET A 55 -8.17 6.18 -5.78
N GLU A 56 -7.50 7.32 -6.01
CA GLU A 56 -7.79 8.16 -7.18
C GLU A 56 -7.16 7.62 -8.46
N ASP A 57 -6.19 6.72 -8.34
CA ASP A 57 -5.42 6.16 -9.45
C ASP A 57 -6.07 4.92 -10.07
N ARG A 58 -5.73 4.66 -11.34
CA ARG A 58 -6.16 3.46 -12.05
C ARG A 58 -5.41 2.22 -11.58
N SER A 59 -6.00 1.05 -11.84
CA SER A 59 -5.50 -0.26 -11.40
C SER A 59 -4.02 -0.49 -11.65
N ALA A 60 -3.50 -0.17 -12.84
CA ALA A 60 -2.08 -0.37 -13.18
C ALA A 60 -1.11 0.41 -12.27
N VAL A 61 -1.53 1.58 -11.79
CA VAL A 61 -0.73 2.42 -10.87
C VAL A 61 -0.85 1.88 -9.45
N VAL A 62 -2.07 1.57 -9.01
CA VAL A 62 -2.33 1.01 -7.67
C VAL A 62 -1.63 -0.33 -7.48
N GLU A 63 -1.60 -1.17 -8.52
CA GLU A 63 -0.86 -2.45 -8.53
C GLU A 63 0.63 -2.22 -8.27
N LYS A 64 1.27 -1.30 -9.00
CA LYS A 64 2.70 -1.02 -8.82
C LYS A 64 3.03 -0.33 -7.51
N LEU A 65 2.14 0.52 -7.02
CA LEU A 65 2.26 1.07 -5.66
C LEU A 65 2.23 -0.05 -4.62
N CYS A 66 1.30 -1.01 -4.74
CA CYS A 66 1.23 -2.17 -3.84
C CYS A 66 2.50 -3.03 -3.93
N GLU A 67 2.97 -3.33 -5.14
CA GLU A 67 4.23 -4.07 -5.35
C GLU A 67 5.41 -3.36 -4.68
N TYR A 68 5.50 -2.04 -4.85
CA TYR A 68 6.57 -1.24 -4.26
C TYR A 68 6.50 -1.22 -2.73
N LEU A 69 5.31 -1.09 -2.13
CA LEU A 69 5.16 -1.14 -0.67
C LEU A 69 5.58 -2.52 -0.12
N VAL A 70 5.28 -3.61 -0.83
CA VAL A 70 5.76 -4.96 -0.47
C VAL A 70 7.28 -5.01 -0.57
N TYR A 71 7.86 -4.56 -1.68
CA TYR A 71 9.30 -4.48 -1.90
C TYR A 71 9.97 -3.69 -0.77
N LYS A 72 9.50 -2.47 -0.49
CA LYS A 72 9.97 -1.61 0.61
C LYS A 72 9.90 -2.36 1.93
N ASN A 73 8.78 -3.00 2.27
CA ASN A 73 8.66 -3.74 3.54
C ASN A 73 9.60 -4.95 3.64
N ILE A 74 9.92 -5.64 2.53
CA ILE A 74 10.85 -6.77 2.52
C ILE A 74 12.29 -6.28 2.72
N TYR A 75 12.70 -5.24 2.00
CA TYR A 75 14.10 -4.80 1.96
C TYR A 75 14.44 -3.67 2.95
N SER A 76 13.44 -3.05 3.58
CA SER A 76 13.68 -2.06 4.66
C SER A 76 14.06 -2.77 5.96
N GLY A 77 15.35 -2.72 6.31
CA GLY A 77 15.87 -3.23 7.58
C GLY A 77 16.46 -4.64 7.53
N GLY A 78 16.67 -5.20 6.33
CA GLY A 78 17.45 -6.42 6.15
C GLY A 78 18.93 -6.23 6.52
N PRO A 79 19.66 -7.32 6.83
CA PRO A 79 21.10 -7.24 7.04
C PRO A 79 21.78 -6.70 5.78
N ALA A 80 22.79 -5.83 5.94
CA ALA A 80 23.49 -5.11 4.86
C ALA A 80 24.17 -5.98 3.78
N LYS A 81 23.97 -7.30 3.80
CA LYS A 81 24.56 -8.30 2.90
C LYS A 81 23.54 -8.92 1.93
N GLU A 82 22.25 -8.62 2.04
CA GLU A 82 21.28 -9.06 1.03
C GLU A 82 21.39 -8.21 -0.24
N GLU A 83 21.47 -8.89 -1.38
CA GLU A 83 21.36 -8.24 -2.69
C GLU A 83 19.92 -7.75 -2.86
N ILE A 84 19.78 -6.43 -3.03
CA ILE A 84 18.49 -5.78 -3.23
C ILE A 84 18.21 -5.74 -4.73
N PRO A 85 17.15 -6.41 -5.23
CA PRO A 85 16.81 -6.38 -6.64
C PRO A 85 16.45 -4.96 -7.10
N ASP A 86 16.80 -4.59 -8.32
CA ASP A 86 16.40 -3.30 -8.88
C ASP A 86 14.89 -3.30 -9.19
N PHE A 87 14.13 -2.48 -8.46
CA PHE A 87 12.69 -2.37 -8.66
C PHE A 87 12.33 -1.75 -10.03
N THR A 88 13.23 -0.98 -10.63
CA THR A 88 12.96 -0.31 -11.92
C THR A 88 12.77 -1.29 -13.07
N GLU A 89 13.31 -2.50 -12.98
CA GLU A 89 13.09 -3.58 -13.97
C GLU A 89 11.63 -4.05 -14.03
N ARG A 90 10.83 -3.77 -12.98
CA ARG A 90 9.41 -4.13 -12.87
C ARG A 90 8.48 -3.01 -13.32
N LEU A 91 9.03 -1.89 -13.77
CA LEU A 91 8.32 -0.63 -13.99
C LEU A 91 8.18 -0.35 -15.48
N SER A 92 6.93 -0.34 -15.97
CA SER A 92 6.63 -0.04 -17.37
C SER A 92 6.77 1.47 -17.63
N PRO A 93 7.50 1.92 -18.68
CA PRO A 93 7.64 3.33 -19.00
C PRO A 93 6.30 4.07 -19.16
N GLU A 94 5.27 3.36 -19.63
CA GLU A 94 3.93 3.90 -19.90
C GLU A 94 3.20 4.39 -18.64
N ILE A 95 3.60 3.94 -17.44
CA ILE A 95 2.96 4.30 -16.17
C ILE A 95 3.86 5.11 -15.25
N ALA A 96 5.10 5.38 -15.67
CA ALA A 96 6.13 5.93 -14.79
C ALA A 96 5.77 7.31 -14.22
N LEU A 97 5.20 8.19 -15.03
CA LEU A 97 4.78 9.52 -14.58
C LEU A 97 3.59 9.46 -13.62
N GLU A 98 2.59 8.63 -13.91
CA GLU A 98 1.45 8.44 -13.01
C GLU A 98 1.89 7.84 -11.67
N LEU A 99 2.76 6.84 -11.71
CA LEU A 99 3.30 6.20 -10.51
C LEU A 99 4.17 7.16 -9.69
N LEU A 100 4.91 8.07 -10.34
CA LEU A 100 5.66 9.11 -9.65
C LEU A 100 4.73 10.05 -8.87
N MET A 101 3.64 10.50 -9.50
CA MET A 101 2.65 11.36 -8.82
C MET A 101 1.98 10.62 -7.66
N ALA A 102 1.62 9.35 -7.87
CA ALA A 102 1.04 8.52 -6.80
C ALA A 102 2.03 8.32 -5.65
N ALA A 103 3.31 8.04 -5.93
CA ALA A 103 4.33 7.86 -4.90
C ALA A 103 4.51 9.11 -4.02
N ASP A 104 4.52 10.29 -4.64
CA ASP A 104 4.56 11.58 -3.93
C ASP A 104 3.32 11.77 -3.05
N TYR A 105 2.12 11.58 -3.61
CA TYR A 105 0.86 11.74 -2.87
C TYR A 105 0.71 10.75 -1.70
N TYR A 106 1.06 9.48 -1.90
CA TYR A 106 0.93 8.46 -0.86
C TYR A 106 2.12 8.44 0.10
N GLU A 107 3.13 9.31 -0.06
CA GLU A 107 4.36 9.30 0.74
C GLU A 107 4.98 7.88 0.80
N ALA A 108 5.08 7.23 -0.36
CA ALA A 108 5.49 5.83 -0.50
C ALA A 108 6.99 5.70 -0.77
#